data_AF-A0A9Q4KMA5-F1
#
_entry.id   AF-A0A9Q4KMA5-F1
#
_cell.length_a   1.000
_cell.length_b   1.000
_cell.length_c   1.000
_cell.angle_alpha   90.00
_cell.angle_beta   90.00
_cell.angle_gamma   90.00
#
_symmetry.space_group_name_H-M   'P 1'
#
loop_
_entity.id
_entity.type
_entity.pdbx_description
1 polymer ?
#
loop_
_entity_poly.entity_id
_entity_poly.type
_entity_poly.pdbx_seq_one_letter_code
_entity_poly.pdbx_strand_id
1 'polypeptide(L)'
;MKQIFKVVFFISLMLNFSFADTIKDDKATLQDQNLTKQVDELCKAIMVDDYDKIKFMLDKNPELVNLSKNKILSPLHVATVNFTEKNKNILNLLLNNGANPNEYIEIENSGDFFQFSYPAQILQIQTNFKNKINLLKLFEKYGLDLNNSAIISDSDPVYLPAFIILYRDNYNDADFEIFDYFSKKRINPEKALSYIIFLNIGTKINEYFESRDFDKLYNYLKGDEYLKLRNKYKKYFISSFSNYKIDDFSFDEILDIIIFFVITKDEEILELLFKNGFINDEVKIGIKKFCNQENLDLGEYCE
;
A
#
# COMPACT_ATOMS: atom_id res chain seq x y z
N MET A 1 28.41 10.01 11.50
CA MET A 1 27.92 11.35 11.90
C MET A 1 26.80 11.93 11.02
N LYS A 2 26.82 11.77 9.68
CA LYS A 2 25.73 12.28 8.80
C LYS A 2 24.37 11.56 8.93
N GLN A 3 24.32 10.31 9.38
CA GLN A 3 23.05 9.58 9.60
C GLN A 3 22.37 9.93 10.93
N ILE A 4 23.15 10.19 12.00
CA ILE A 4 22.61 10.63 13.30
C ILE A 4 21.96 12.02 13.16
N PHE A 5 22.53 12.90 12.32
CA PHE A 5 21.92 14.21 12.02
C PHE A 5 20.58 14.13 11.28
N LYS A 6 20.32 13.09 10.48
CA LYS A 6 19.01 12.88 9.83
C LYS A 6 17.95 12.36 10.78
N VAL A 7 18.34 11.52 11.75
CA VAL A 7 17.44 11.02 12.82
C VAL A 7 17.01 12.17 13.74
N VAL A 8 17.92 13.10 14.05
CA VAL A 8 17.59 14.30 14.85
C VAL A 8 16.71 15.28 14.07
N PHE A 9 16.86 15.38 12.74
CA PHE A 9 16.06 16.30 11.91
C PHE A 9 14.57 15.91 11.83
N PHE A 10 14.25 14.62 11.74
CA PHE A 10 12.86 14.14 11.76
C PHE A 10 12.20 14.23 13.15
N ILE A 11 12.98 14.04 14.22
CA ILE A 11 12.48 14.25 15.59
C ILE A 11 12.29 15.74 15.89
N SER A 12 13.11 16.64 15.31
CA SER A 12 12.98 18.09 15.52
C SER A 12 11.79 18.73 14.79
N LEU A 13 11.33 18.15 13.68
CA LEU A 13 10.15 18.66 12.96
C LEU A 13 8.84 18.48 13.77
N MET A 14 8.81 17.49 14.67
CA MET A 14 7.65 17.13 15.49
C MET A 14 7.51 17.95 16.79
N LEU A 15 8.49 18.82 17.12
CA LEU A 15 8.57 19.50 18.42
C LEU A 15 8.26 21.00 18.39
N ASN A 16 7.93 21.59 17.24
CA ASN A 16 7.53 23.00 17.14
C ASN A 16 6.01 23.15 17.00
N PHE A 17 5.27 22.89 18.07
CA PHE A 17 3.89 23.33 18.21
C PHE A 17 3.82 24.46 19.24
N SER A 18 3.52 25.68 18.81
CA SER A 18 3.07 26.75 19.69
C SER A 18 1.54 26.68 19.75
N PHE A 19 0.98 26.41 20.94
CA PHE A 19 -0.47 26.52 21.13
C PHE A 19 -0.85 27.93 21.58
N ALA A 20 -1.85 28.51 20.90
CA ALA A 20 -2.61 29.64 21.42
C ALA A 20 -3.66 29.09 22.39
N ASP A 21 -3.59 29.52 23.65
CA ASP A 21 -4.50 29.09 24.71
C ASP A 21 -5.94 29.53 24.42
N THR A 22 -6.86 28.58 24.38
CA THR A 22 -8.30 28.83 24.61
C THR A 22 -8.75 28.02 25.80
N ILE A 23 -9.03 28.72 26.88
CA ILE A 23 -9.42 28.18 28.19
C ILE A 23 -10.84 27.57 28.09
N LYS A 24 -10.95 26.26 28.31
CA LYS A 24 -12.23 25.57 28.59
C LYS A 24 -12.08 24.65 29.81
N ASP A 25 -12.91 24.93 30.81
CA ASP A 25 -13.37 24.15 31.98
C ASP A 25 -12.34 23.23 32.69
N ASP A 26 -11.77 23.73 33.81
CA ASP A 26 -10.57 23.23 34.51
C ASP A 26 -10.54 21.73 34.88
N LYS A 27 -11.69 21.08 35.10
CA LYS A 27 -11.73 19.65 35.51
C LYS A 27 -11.58 18.68 34.35
N ALA A 28 -12.18 18.99 33.20
CA ALA A 28 -12.03 18.19 31.99
C ALA A 28 -10.58 18.29 31.48
N THR A 29 -10.01 19.50 31.53
CA THR A 29 -8.62 19.77 31.14
C THR A 29 -7.60 18.99 32.00
N LEU A 30 -7.83 18.87 33.32
CA LEU A 30 -6.95 18.10 34.23
C LEU A 30 -6.98 16.58 33.98
N GLN A 31 -8.15 16.02 33.70
CA GLN A 31 -8.31 14.59 33.38
C GLN A 31 -7.64 14.25 32.04
N ASP A 32 -7.85 15.09 31.02
CA ASP A 32 -7.26 14.93 29.69
C ASP A 32 -5.72 15.06 29.74
N GLN A 33 -5.20 15.99 30.53
CA GLN A 33 -3.75 16.13 30.78
C GLN A 33 -3.16 14.89 31.45
N ASN A 34 -3.88 14.28 32.40
CA ASN A 34 -3.41 13.07 33.10
C ASN A 34 -3.38 11.84 32.17
N LEU A 35 -4.41 11.65 31.34
CA LEU A 35 -4.45 10.57 30.34
C LEU A 35 -3.35 10.75 29.29
N THR A 36 -3.16 11.97 28.79
CA THR A 36 -2.10 12.29 27.83
C THR A 36 -0.72 11.93 28.38
N LYS A 37 -0.45 12.24 29.65
CA LYS A 37 0.80 11.88 30.30
C LYS A 37 1.00 10.37 30.42
N GLN A 38 -0.06 9.62 30.74
CA GLN A 38 0.01 8.16 30.82
C GLN A 38 0.30 7.52 29.45
N VAL A 39 -0.30 8.03 28.37
CA VAL A 39 0.01 7.58 27.00
C VAL A 39 1.47 7.90 26.64
N ASP A 40 1.97 9.10 26.96
CA ASP A 40 3.37 9.45 26.73
C ASP A 40 4.34 8.52 27.49
N GLU A 41 4.01 8.14 28.73
CA GLU A 41 4.79 7.19 29.52
C GLU A 41 4.75 5.77 28.95
N LEU A 42 3.60 5.32 28.45
CA LEU A 42 3.43 4.04 27.77
C LEU A 42 4.25 3.98 26.48
N CYS A 43 4.14 5.01 25.63
CA CYS A 43 4.93 5.14 24.41
C CYS A 43 6.45 5.13 24.69
N LYS A 44 6.91 5.82 25.75
CA LYS A 44 8.31 5.77 26.18
C LYS A 44 8.73 4.35 26.59
N ALA A 45 7.89 3.64 27.34
CA ALA A 45 8.15 2.26 27.75
C ALA A 45 8.27 1.32 26.52
N ILE A 46 7.41 1.50 25.52
CA ILE A 46 7.47 0.80 24.23
C ILE A 46 8.81 1.05 23.52
N MET A 47 9.25 2.31 23.42
CA MET A 47 10.50 2.67 22.73
C MET A 47 11.75 2.05 23.37
N VAL A 48 11.72 1.78 24.68
CA VAL A 48 12.86 1.17 25.40
C VAL A 48 12.69 -0.33 25.66
N ASP A 49 11.68 -0.97 25.06
CA ASP A 49 11.41 -2.42 25.17
C ASP A 49 11.09 -2.87 26.63
N ASP A 50 10.48 -2.00 27.45
CA ASP A 50 10.16 -2.27 28.86
C ASP A 50 8.82 -3.01 28.99
N TYR A 51 8.84 -4.30 28.65
CA TYR A 51 7.65 -5.16 28.62
C TYR A 51 6.86 -5.16 29.94
N ASP A 52 7.54 -5.25 31.08
CA ASP A 52 6.89 -5.35 32.39
C ASP A 52 6.17 -4.06 32.75
N LYS A 53 6.76 -2.90 32.45
CA LYS A 53 6.11 -1.60 32.64
C LYS A 53 4.91 -1.44 31.72
N ILE A 54 5.04 -1.80 30.44
CA ILE A 54 3.93 -1.75 29.48
C ILE A 54 2.76 -2.59 30.00
N LYS A 55 3.04 -3.84 30.38
CA LYS A 55 2.03 -4.75 30.92
C LYS A 55 1.37 -4.18 32.18
N PHE A 56 2.16 -3.69 33.13
CA PHE A 56 1.63 -3.09 34.35
C PHE A 56 0.71 -1.88 34.09
N MET A 57 1.08 -1.02 33.12
CA MET A 57 0.25 0.13 32.76
C MET A 57 -1.08 -0.30 32.14
N LEU A 58 -1.06 -1.27 31.22
CA LEU A 58 -2.26 -1.81 30.57
C LEU A 58 -3.15 -2.59 31.55
N ASP A 59 -2.56 -3.38 32.46
CA ASP A 59 -3.31 -4.10 33.51
C ASP A 59 -4.07 -3.12 34.43
N LYS A 60 -3.51 -1.92 34.66
CA LYS A 60 -4.15 -0.87 35.47
C LYS A 60 -5.19 -0.05 34.70
N ASN A 61 -4.94 0.22 33.43
CA ASN A 61 -5.79 1.05 32.59
C ASN A 61 -5.76 0.53 31.13
N PRO A 62 -6.60 -0.46 30.80
CA PRO A 62 -6.59 -1.10 29.47
C PRO A 62 -6.91 -0.14 28.32
N GLU A 63 -7.75 0.88 28.58
CA GLU A 63 -8.15 1.88 27.60
C GLU A 63 -6.97 2.66 27.01
N LEU A 64 -5.85 2.75 27.74
CA LEU A 64 -4.63 3.42 27.26
C LEU A 64 -4.15 2.89 25.90
N VAL A 65 -4.45 1.63 25.58
CA VAL A 65 -3.97 0.96 24.37
C VAL A 65 -4.43 1.63 23.07
N ASN A 66 -5.62 2.25 23.08
CA ASN A 66 -6.23 2.90 21.92
C ASN A 66 -6.27 4.43 22.04
N LEU A 67 -5.73 5.00 23.11
CA LEU A 67 -5.62 6.45 23.24
C LEU A 67 -4.47 6.95 22.37
N SER A 68 -4.79 7.83 21.42
CA SER A 68 -3.81 8.47 20.56
C SER A 68 -3.63 9.94 20.94
N LYS A 69 -2.38 10.39 21.00
CA LYS A 69 -2.09 11.82 21.15
C LYS A 69 -2.34 12.49 19.82
N ASN A 70 -3.33 13.37 19.77
CA ASN A 70 -3.73 14.13 18.57
C ASN A 70 -3.98 13.27 17.33
N LYS A 71 -4.38 11.99 17.48
CA LYS A 71 -4.52 11.01 16.38
C LYS A 71 -3.24 10.71 15.57
N ILE A 72 -2.08 11.23 16.00
CA ILE A 72 -0.80 11.09 15.29
C ILE A 72 0.06 9.98 15.92
N LEU A 73 -0.05 9.76 17.24
CA LEU A 73 0.79 8.81 17.98
C LEU A 73 -0.06 7.91 18.89
N SER A 74 -0.42 6.70 18.42
CA SER A 74 -0.98 5.65 19.27
C SER A 74 0.11 4.67 19.75
N PRO A 75 -0.09 3.98 20.89
CA PRO A 75 0.86 2.97 21.37
C PRO A 75 1.17 1.90 20.31
N LEU A 76 0.16 1.46 19.57
CA LEU A 76 0.32 0.47 18.50
C LEU A 76 1.15 1.02 17.33
N HIS A 77 0.98 2.29 16.97
CA HIS A 77 1.83 2.96 15.97
C HIS A 77 3.30 2.99 16.41
N VAL A 78 3.57 3.45 17.65
CA VAL A 78 4.93 3.52 18.19
C VAL A 78 5.60 2.14 18.20
N ALA A 79 4.89 1.10 18.58
CA ALA A 79 5.41 -0.26 18.56
C ALA A 79 5.68 -0.77 17.12
N THR A 80 4.84 -0.38 16.16
CA THR A 80 4.96 -0.78 14.75
C THR A 80 6.17 -0.15 14.07
N VAL A 81 6.38 1.17 14.24
CA VAL A 81 7.51 1.88 13.61
C VAL A 81 8.86 1.48 14.21
N ASN A 82 8.87 1.01 15.46
CA ASN A 82 10.06 0.48 16.13
C ASN A 82 10.18 -1.05 16.03
N PHE A 83 9.40 -1.70 15.15
CA PHE A 83 9.34 -3.16 15.11
C PHE A 83 10.67 -3.83 14.77
N THR A 84 11.01 -4.81 15.59
CA THR A 84 12.02 -5.83 15.34
C THR A 84 11.45 -7.19 15.77
N GLU A 85 11.93 -8.29 15.20
CA GLU A 85 11.47 -9.62 15.65
C GLU A 85 11.71 -9.85 17.16
N LYS A 86 12.69 -9.16 17.76
CA LYS A 86 12.97 -9.22 19.20
C LYS A 86 11.83 -8.61 20.04
N ASN A 87 11.22 -7.51 19.59
CA ASN A 87 10.19 -6.79 20.34
C ASN A 87 8.75 -7.14 19.90
N LYS A 88 8.58 -8.20 19.11
CA LYS A 88 7.28 -8.74 18.70
C LYS A 88 6.32 -8.99 19.87
N ASN A 89 6.84 -9.30 21.04
CA ASN A 89 6.05 -9.52 22.26
C ASN A 89 5.28 -8.27 22.69
N ILE A 90 5.82 -7.07 22.47
CA ILE A 90 5.12 -5.82 22.78
C ILE A 90 3.92 -5.63 21.84
N LEU A 91 4.09 -5.87 20.54
CA LEU A 91 2.97 -5.82 19.60
C LEU A 91 1.88 -6.84 19.96
N ASN A 92 2.26 -8.08 20.26
CA ASN A 92 1.30 -9.09 20.73
C ASN A 92 0.58 -8.61 22.00
N LEU A 93 1.30 -8.01 22.94
CA LEU A 93 0.71 -7.51 24.18
C LEU A 93 -0.32 -6.40 23.90
N LEU A 94 0.01 -5.42 23.07
CA LEU A 94 -0.91 -4.34 22.69
C LEU A 94 -2.15 -4.88 21.98
N LEU A 95 -1.96 -5.72 20.95
CA LEU A 95 -3.06 -6.31 20.18
C LEU A 95 -3.95 -7.22 21.05
N ASN A 96 -3.37 -8.00 21.97
CA ASN A 96 -4.13 -8.81 22.93
C ASN A 96 -4.93 -7.95 23.92
N ASN A 97 -4.48 -6.72 24.20
CA ASN A 97 -5.20 -5.77 25.05
C ASN A 97 -6.24 -4.95 24.26
N GLY A 98 -6.53 -5.30 23.01
CA GLY A 98 -7.59 -4.67 22.22
C GLY A 98 -7.13 -3.47 21.41
N ALA A 99 -5.82 -3.31 21.17
CA ALA A 99 -5.34 -2.33 20.19
C ALA A 99 -6.00 -2.57 18.82
N ASN A 100 -6.59 -1.54 18.23
CA ASN A 100 -7.28 -1.65 16.94
C ASN A 100 -6.28 -1.75 15.77
N PRO A 101 -6.14 -2.91 15.09
CA PRO A 101 -5.22 -3.04 13.96
C PRO A 101 -5.71 -2.30 12.71
N ASN A 102 -6.94 -1.78 12.70
CA ASN A 102 -7.53 -1.01 11.60
C ASN A 102 -7.67 0.47 11.93
N GLU A 103 -7.06 0.97 13.01
CA GLU A 103 -7.02 2.40 13.29
C GLU A 103 -6.23 3.14 12.20
N TYR A 104 -6.68 4.35 11.86
CA TYR A 104 -5.96 5.26 11.00
C TYR A 104 -5.13 6.22 11.86
N ILE A 105 -3.90 6.47 11.45
CA ILE A 105 -3.13 7.61 11.97
C ILE A 105 -3.33 8.80 11.05
N GLU A 106 -3.39 9.98 11.64
CA GLU A 106 -3.43 11.25 10.91
C GLU A 106 -2.01 11.83 10.86
N ILE A 107 -1.56 12.28 9.69
CA ILE A 107 -0.28 12.94 9.50
C ILE A 107 -0.54 14.26 8.79
N GLU A 108 -0.17 15.37 9.43
CA GLU A 108 -0.15 16.68 8.77
C GLU A 108 1.14 16.83 7.97
N ASN A 109 1.04 17.18 6.70
CA ASN A 109 2.18 17.53 5.87
C ASN A 109 1.89 18.81 5.09
N SER A 110 2.63 19.87 5.40
CA SER A 110 2.54 21.16 4.71
C SER A 110 1.13 21.79 4.74
N GLY A 111 0.33 21.48 5.77
CA GLY A 111 -1.04 21.98 5.96
C GLY A 111 -2.14 21.04 5.45
N ASP A 112 -1.79 19.94 4.78
CA ASP A 112 -2.73 18.89 4.38
C ASP A 112 -2.72 17.73 5.39
N PHE A 113 -3.89 17.22 5.75
CA PHE A 113 -4.03 16.06 6.63
C PHE A 113 -4.20 14.77 5.81
N PHE A 114 -3.39 13.78 6.14
CA PHE A 114 -3.41 12.46 5.51
C PHE A 114 -3.74 11.39 6.54
N GLN A 115 -4.72 10.54 6.26
CA GLN A 115 -5.01 9.38 7.09
C GLN A 115 -4.35 8.13 6.51
N PHE A 116 -3.59 7.39 7.32
CA PHE A 116 -2.92 6.16 6.93
C PHE A 116 -3.42 4.98 7.74
N SER A 117 -3.96 3.96 7.06
CA SER A 117 -4.24 2.68 7.70
C SER A 117 -2.97 1.91 8.04
N TYR A 118 -3.05 0.94 8.95
CA TYR A 118 -1.88 0.13 9.33
C TYR A 118 -1.22 -0.64 8.18
N PRO A 119 -1.93 -1.18 7.17
CA PRO A 119 -1.27 -1.74 5.99
C PRO A 119 -0.36 -0.68 5.35
N ALA A 120 -0.85 0.54 5.12
CA ALA A 120 -0.06 1.63 4.55
C ALA A 120 1.15 2.01 5.43
N GLN A 121 1.00 2.01 6.75
CA GLN A 121 2.09 2.29 7.67
C GLN A 121 3.16 1.19 7.68
N ILE A 122 2.76 -0.08 7.79
CA ILE A 122 3.67 -1.24 7.77
C ILE A 122 4.49 -1.27 6.47
N LEU A 123 3.89 -0.82 5.37
CA LEU A 123 4.59 -0.74 4.10
C LEU A 123 5.58 0.43 4.04
N GLN A 124 5.36 1.53 4.77
CA GLN A 124 6.25 2.70 4.79
C GLN A 124 7.41 2.61 5.80
N ILE A 125 7.31 1.77 6.83
CA ILE A 125 8.39 1.68 7.83
C ILE A 125 9.71 1.17 7.22
N GLN A 126 10.82 1.71 7.73
CA GLN A 126 12.18 1.39 7.28
C GLN A 126 12.67 0.05 7.88
N THR A 127 12.01 -1.05 7.49
CA THR A 127 12.40 -2.42 7.84
C THR A 127 12.46 -3.30 6.60
N ASN A 128 13.09 -4.47 6.71
CA ASN A 128 13.15 -5.40 5.57
C ASN A 128 11.77 -5.97 5.22
N PHE A 129 11.58 -6.44 3.99
CA PHE A 129 10.28 -6.95 3.51
C PHE A 129 9.77 -8.13 4.36
N LYS A 130 10.65 -9.00 4.84
CA LYS A 130 10.28 -10.15 5.68
C LYS A 130 9.60 -9.70 6.97
N ASN A 131 10.13 -8.64 7.59
CA ASN A 131 9.55 -8.01 8.76
C ASN A 131 8.20 -7.34 8.43
N LYS A 132 8.08 -6.67 7.27
CA LYS A 132 6.79 -6.11 6.82
C LYS A 132 5.73 -7.20 6.67
N ILE A 133 6.06 -8.32 6.01
CA ILE A 133 5.17 -9.48 5.88
C ILE A 133 4.83 -10.09 7.24
N ASN A 134 5.80 -10.21 8.15
CA ASN A 134 5.55 -10.72 9.50
C ASN A 134 4.63 -9.81 10.31
N LEU A 135 4.73 -8.49 10.14
CA LEU A 135 3.81 -7.52 10.73
C LEU A 135 2.41 -7.66 10.15
N LEU A 136 2.26 -7.74 8.82
CA LEU A 136 0.95 -7.95 8.18
C LEU A 136 0.29 -9.23 8.70
N LYS A 137 1.02 -10.35 8.70
CA LYS A 137 0.54 -11.63 9.26
C LYS A 137 0.15 -11.53 10.73
N LEU A 138 0.94 -10.80 11.51
CA LEU A 138 0.65 -10.58 12.93
C LEU A 138 -0.66 -9.81 13.08
N PHE A 139 -0.81 -8.69 12.40
CA PHE A 139 -1.98 -7.83 12.51
C PHE A 139 -3.25 -8.52 11.97
N GLU A 140 -3.13 -9.32 10.91
CA GLU A 140 -4.24 -10.15 10.38
C GLU A 140 -4.77 -11.14 11.40
N LYS A 141 -3.90 -11.72 12.24
CA LYS A 141 -4.33 -12.58 13.35
C LYS A 141 -5.30 -11.85 14.31
N TYR A 142 -5.22 -10.53 14.36
CA TYR A 142 -6.05 -9.66 15.20
C TYR A 142 -7.14 -8.92 14.41
N GLY A 143 -7.38 -9.29 13.15
CA GLY A 143 -8.49 -8.76 12.34
C GLY A 143 -8.14 -7.56 11.47
N LEU A 144 -6.86 -7.35 11.13
CA LEU A 144 -6.47 -6.41 10.08
C LEU A 144 -7.19 -6.69 8.76
N ASP A 145 -7.86 -5.68 8.22
CA ASP A 145 -8.41 -5.70 6.87
C ASP A 145 -7.35 -5.18 5.89
N LEU A 146 -6.82 -6.08 5.07
CA LEU A 146 -5.84 -5.74 4.04
C LEU A 146 -6.44 -4.92 2.89
N ASN A 147 -7.76 -4.96 2.68
CA ASN A 147 -8.42 -4.10 1.69
C ASN A 147 -8.49 -2.65 2.14
N ASN A 148 -8.43 -2.42 3.46
CA ASN A 148 -8.40 -1.09 4.05
C ASN A 148 -7.00 -0.47 3.97
N SER A 149 -6.53 -0.21 2.75
CA SER A 149 -5.16 0.20 2.47
C SER A 149 -5.03 1.65 2.00
N ALA A 150 -6.08 2.45 2.22
CA ALA A 150 -6.22 3.80 1.70
C ALA A 150 -5.34 4.85 2.41
N ILE A 151 -4.81 5.79 1.62
CA ILE A 151 -4.48 7.12 2.09
C ILE A 151 -5.72 7.99 1.81
N ILE A 152 -6.21 8.71 2.81
CA ILE A 152 -7.27 9.70 2.60
C ILE A 152 -6.62 11.07 2.77
N SER A 153 -6.60 11.88 1.71
CA SER A 153 -6.33 13.33 1.81
C SER A 153 -7.67 14.06 1.80
N ASP A 154 -7.80 15.11 2.60
CA ASP A 154 -9.00 15.95 2.67
C ASP A 154 -9.30 16.65 1.32
N SER A 155 -8.29 16.86 0.48
CA SER A 155 -8.41 17.53 -0.82
C SER A 155 -8.71 16.58 -1.99
N ASP A 156 -8.33 15.31 -1.88
CA ASP A 156 -8.56 14.27 -2.89
C ASP A 156 -8.39 12.90 -2.22
N PRO A 157 -9.47 12.14 -1.95
CA PRO A 157 -9.37 10.81 -1.37
C PRO A 157 -8.78 9.85 -2.40
N VAL A 158 -7.46 9.94 -2.61
CA VAL A 158 -6.75 9.02 -3.50
C VAL A 158 -6.63 7.69 -2.76
N TYR A 159 -7.61 6.83 -2.99
CA TYR A 159 -7.55 5.41 -2.65
C TYR A 159 -6.43 4.74 -3.46
N LEU A 160 -5.19 4.97 -3.08
CA LEU A 160 -4.05 4.19 -3.50
C LEU A 160 -4.04 2.96 -2.61
N PRO A 161 -4.16 1.73 -3.14
CA PRO A 161 -3.84 0.56 -2.34
C PRO A 161 -2.43 0.73 -1.78
N ALA A 162 -2.22 0.37 -0.52
CA ALA A 162 -0.95 0.57 0.17
C ALA A 162 0.26 0.02 -0.61
N PHE A 163 0.04 -0.93 -1.52
CA PHE A 163 1.05 -1.41 -2.46
C PHE A 163 1.65 -0.30 -3.37
N ILE A 164 0.86 0.69 -3.79
CA ILE A 164 1.34 1.84 -4.58
C ILE A 164 2.33 2.70 -3.78
N ILE A 165 2.21 2.73 -2.45
CA ILE A 165 3.11 3.51 -1.58
C ILE A 165 4.53 2.92 -1.57
N LEU A 166 4.68 1.58 -1.64
CA LEU A 166 6.00 0.96 -1.77
C LEU A 166 6.70 1.34 -3.07
N TYR A 167 5.91 1.49 -4.12
CA TYR A 167 6.42 1.65 -5.47
C TYR A 167 7.15 2.99 -5.69
N ARG A 168 6.81 4.02 -4.91
CA ARG A 168 7.41 5.35 -5.04
C ARG A 168 8.86 5.40 -4.54
N ASP A 169 9.27 4.48 -3.65
CA ASP A 169 10.49 4.64 -2.86
C ASP A 169 11.58 3.57 -3.02
N ASN A 170 11.36 2.39 -3.64
CA ASN A 170 12.41 1.35 -3.75
C ASN A 170 12.36 0.48 -5.02
N TYR A 171 13.36 0.59 -5.89
CA TYR A 171 13.38 0.02 -7.25
C TYR A 171 13.67 -1.50 -7.40
N ASN A 172 13.59 -2.34 -6.35
CA ASN A 172 14.17 -3.70 -6.33
C ASN A 172 13.17 -4.85 -6.00
N ASP A 173 13.64 -6.10 -6.12
CA ASP A 173 12.88 -7.37 -5.91
C ASP A 173 12.00 -7.46 -4.65
N ALA A 174 12.28 -6.66 -3.63
CA ALA A 174 11.49 -6.56 -2.40
C ALA A 174 10.03 -6.15 -2.63
N ASP A 175 9.73 -5.42 -3.70
CA ASP A 175 8.36 -5.04 -4.08
C ASP A 175 7.53 -6.26 -4.48
N PHE A 176 8.18 -7.27 -5.08
CA PHE A 176 7.46 -8.44 -5.59
C PHE A 176 7.00 -9.36 -4.47
N GLU A 177 7.79 -9.57 -3.43
CA GLU A 177 7.37 -10.46 -2.33
C GLU A 177 6.15 -9.91 -1.59
N ILE A 178 6.09 -8.59 -1.43
CA ILE A 178 4.92 -7.94 -0.84
C ILE A 178 3.75 -8.01 -1.82
N PHE A 179 3.97 -7.71 -3.10
CA PHE A 179 2.93 -7.87 -4.12
C PHE A 179 2.33 -9.28 -4.12
N ASP A 180 3.18 -10.30 -4.18
CA ASP A 180 2.80 -11.70 -4.23
C ASP A 180 2.05 -12.11 -2.96
N TYR A 181 2.39 -11.53 -1.81
CA TYR A 181 1.63 -11.72 -0.56
C TYR A 181 0.18 -11.22 -0.68
N PHE A 182 -0.01 -10.00 -1.19
CA PHE A 182 -1.35 -9.43 -1.42
C PHE A 182 -2.10 -10.19 -2.53
N SER A 183 -1.40 -10.57 -3.61
CA SER A 183 -1.98 -11.32 -4.72
C SER A 183 -2.51 -12.69 -4.32
N LYS A 184 -1.74 -13.46 -3.54
CA LYS A 184 -2.19 -14.76 -3.00
C LYS A 184 -3.41 -14.65 -2.09
N LYS A 185 -3.68 -13.46 -1.55
CA LYS A 185 -4.84 -13.16 -0.72
C LYS A 185 -5.98 -12.49 -1.49
N ARG A 186 -5.80 -12.27 -2.80
CA ARG A 186 -6.75 -11.63 -3.70
C ARG A 186 -7.16 -10.23 -3.23
N ILE A 187 -6.21 -9.46 -2.70
CA ILE A 187 -6.44 -8.11 -2.19
C ILE A 187 -6.27 -7.10 -3.33
N ASN A 188 -7.34 -6.37 -3.64
CA ASN A 188 -7.44 -5.26 -4.61
C ASN A 188 -6.40 -5.31 -5.77
N PRO A 189 -6.59 -6.22 -6.76
CA PRO A 189 -5.66 -6.35 -7.89
C PRO A 189 -5.63 -5.13 -8.81
N GLU A 190 -6.79 -4.47 -8.88
CA GLU A 190 -7.20 -3.49 -9.87
C GLU A 190 -6.15 -2.40 -10.08
N LYS A 191 -5.98 -1.55 -9.07
CA LYS A 191 -5.13 -0.37 -9.16
C LYS A 191 -3.65 -0.74 -9.20
N ALA A 192 -3.27 -1.91 -8.68
CA ALA A 192 -1.88 -2.34 -8.68
C ALA A 192 -1.41 -2.71 -10.09
N LEU A 193 -2.20 -3.48 -10.85
CA LEU A 193 -1.83 -3.86 -12.21
C LEU A 193 -1.90 -2.68 -13.19
N SER A 194 -2.96 -1.88 -13.11
CA SER A 194 -3.10 -0.67 -13.93
C SER A 194 -1.91 0.28 -13.70
N TYR A 195 -1.47 0.47 -12.45
CA TYR A 195 -0.30 1.30 -12.14
C TYR A 195 1.00 0.73 -12.75
N ILE A 196 1.23 -0.59 -12.64
CA ILE A 196 2.40 -1.24 -13.25
C ILE A 196 2.40 -1.01 -14.77
N ILE A 197 1.26 -1.24 -15.43
CA ILE A 197 1.12 -1.08 -16.88
C ILE A 197 1.28 0.38 -17.25
N PHE A 198 0.40 1.28 -16.80
CA PHE A 198 0.29 2.62 -17.36
C PHE A 198 1.44 3.56 -16.99
N LEU A 199 2.06 3.40 -15.81
CA LEU A 199 3.12 4.32 -15.37
C LEU A 199 4.54 3.82 -15.65
N ASN A 200 4.74 2.53 -15.91
CA ASN A 200 6.10 2.00 -16.08
C ASN A 200 6.37 1.43 -17.46
N ILE A 201 5.40 0.74 -18.06
CA ILE A 201 5.58 0.07 -19.36
C ILE A 201 4.85 0.84 -20.45
N GLY A 202 3.65 1.32 -20.13
CA GLY A 202 2.64 1.79 -21.06
C GLY A 202 2.84 3.20 -21.58
N THR A 203 3.62 4.07 -20.94
CA THR A 203 3.70 5.49 -21.34
C THR A 203 4.16 5.66 -22.80
N LYS A 204 5.26 5.01 -23.20
CA LYS A 204 5.75 5.05 -24.60
C LYS A 204 4.84 4.27 -25.55
N ILE A 205 4.24 3.18 -25.09
CA ILE A 205 3.32 2.37 -25.89
C ILE A 205 2.08 3.19 -26.24
N ASN A 206 1.50 3.87 -25.26
CA ASN A 206 0.35 4.76 -25.42
C ASN A 206 0.69 5.93 -26.35
N GLU A 207 1.87 6.54 -26.24
CA GLU A 207 2.30 7.60 -27.16
C GLU A 207 2.31 7.12 -28.63
N TYR A 208 2.87 5.94 -28.89
CA TYR A 208 2.86 5.38 -30.25
C TYR A 208 1.47 4.90 -30.71
N PHE A 209 0.66 4.40 -29.79
CA PHE A 209 -0.70 3.98 -30.06
C PHE A 209 -1.61 5.16 -30.42
N GLU A 210 -1.60 6.23 -29.63
CA GLU A 210 -2.38 7.46 -29.85
C GLU A 210 -1.98 8.16 -31.17
N SER A 211 -0.68 8.14 -31.50
CA SER A 211 -0.18 8.67 -32.77
C SER A 211 -0.39 7.74 -33.97
N ARG A 212 -0.96 6.53 -33.77
CA ARG A 212 -1.17 5.48 -34.78
C ARG A 212 0.12 5.03 -35.49
N ASP A 213 1.29 5.20 -34.85
CA ASP A 213 2.59 4.82 -35.41
C ASP A 213 2.97 3.38 -34.99
N PHE A 214 2.25 2.42 -35.57
CA PHE A 214 2.43 0.99 -35.25
C PHE A 214 3.81 0.46 -35.63
N ASP A 215 4.46 1.02 -36.66
CA ASP A 215 5.82 0.64 -37.03
C ASP A 215 6.81 1.02 -35.93
N LYS A 216 6.72 2.24 -35.37
CA LYS A 216 7.53 2.62 -34.21
C LYS A 216 7.20 1.80 -32.98
N LEU A 217 5.91 1.54 -32.71
CA LEU A 217 5.50 0.70 -31.61
C LEU A 217 6.16 -0.68 -31.69
N TYR A 218 5.98 -1.40 -32.80
CA TYR A 218 6.51 -2.76 -32.94
C TYR A 218 8.05 -2.81 -33.00
N ASN A 219 8.70 -1.74 -33.44
CA ASN A 219 10.15 -1.61 -33.32
C ASN A 219 10.59 -1.37 -31.87
N TYR A 220 9.87 -0.53 -31.11
CA TYR A 220 10.13 -0.29 -29.68
C TYR A 220 9.98 -1.57 -28.85
N LEU A 221 8.94 -2.38 -29.12
CA LEU A 221 8.71 -3.65 -28.41
C LEU A 221 9.83 -4.69 -28.61
N LYS A 222 10.65 -4.54 -29.65
CA LYS A 222 11.84 -5.40 -29.88
C LYS A 222 13.10 -4.85 -29.20
N GLY A 223 13.06 -3.63 -28.69
CA GLY A 223 14.20 -2.95 -28.10
C GLY A 223 14.51 -3.41 -26.68
N ASP A 224 15.79 -3.34 -26.30
CA ASP A 224 16.28 -3.70 -24.97
C ASP A 224 15.58 -2.94 -23.84
N GLU A 225 15.17 -1.70 -24.08
CA GLU A 225 14.47 -0.87 -23.09
C GLU A 225 13.14 -1.50 -22.67
N TYR A 226 12.27 -1.81 -23.64
CA TYR A 226 11.00 -2.47 -23.38
C TYR A 226 11.20 -3.86 -22.78
N LEU A 227 12.11 -4.67 -23.35
CA LEU A 227 12.34 -6.04 -22.89
C LEU A 227 12.83 -6.09 -21.43
N LYS A 228 13.68 -5.13 -21.00
CA LYS A 228 14.09 -5.00 -19.60
C LYS A 228 12.91 -4.70 -18.68
N LEU A 229 12.04 -3.76 -19.05
CA LEU A 229 10.85 -3.40 -18.28
C LEU A 229 9.85 -4.57 -18.23
N ARG A 230 9.53 -5.17 -19.38
CA ARG A 230 8.67 -6.35 -19.48
C ARG A 230 9.18 -7.47 -18.56
N ASN A 231 10.45 -7.82 -18.66
CA ASN A 231 11.02 -8.90 -17.84
C ASN A 231 11.03 -8.57 -16.34
N LYS A 232 11.23 -7.30 -15.96
CA LYS A 232 11.13 -6.85 -14.57
C LYS A 232 9.73 -7.06 -14.00
N TYR A 233 8.68 -6.72 -14.75
CA TYR A 233 7.30 -6.76 -14.26
C TYR A 233 6.55 -8.06 -14.58
N LYS A 234 7.07 -8.90 -15.47
CA LYS A 234 6.48 -10.19 -15.84
C LYS A 234 6.05 -11.04 -14.64
N LYS A 235 6.89 -11.11 -13.59
CA LYS A 235 6.57 -11.87 -12.37
C LYS A 235 5.30 -11.38 -11.66
N TYR A 236 4.99 -10.08 -11.73
CA TYR A 236 3.79 -9.48 -11.14
C TYR A 236 2.54 -9.90 -11.93
N PHE A 237 2.59 -9.87 -13.25
CA PHE A 237 1.51 -10.36 -14.10
C PHE A 237 1.25 -11.85 -13.87
N ILE A 238 2.31 -12.66 -13.81
CA ILE A 238 2.19 -14.09 -13.54
C ILE A 238 1.55 -14.34 -12.18
N SER A 239 2.05 -13.72 -11.11
CA SER A 239 1.47 -13.86 -9.77
C SER A 239 0.00 -13.45 -9.76
N SER A 240 -0.32 -12.33 -10.41
CA SER A 240 -1.69 -11.82 -10.46
C SER A 240 -2.63 -12.77 -11.17
N PHE A 241 -2.39 -13.05 -12.45
CA PHE A 241 -3.33 -13.85 -13.23
C PHE A 241 -3.37 -15.31 -12.78
N SER A 242 -2.42 -15.78 -11.95
CA SER A 242 -2.47 -17.09 -11.32
C SER A 242 -3.31 -17.13 -10.03
N ASN A 243 -3.45 -16.01 -9.32
CA ASN A 243 -4.12 -15.98 -8.02
C ASN A 243 -5.51 -15.31 -8.07
N TYR A 244 -5.69 -14.30 -8.91
CA TYR A 244 -6.97 -13.59 -9.07
C TYR A 244 -7.90 -14.32 -10.04
N LYS A 245 -9.19 -13.99 -9.96
CA LYS A 245 -10.22 -14.35 -10.93
C LYS A 245 -10.68 -13.10 -11.66
N ILE A 246 -11.33 -13.28 -12.81
CA ILE A 246 -11.91 -12.16 -13.56
C ILE A 246 -12.87 -11.31 -12.73
N ASP A 247 -13.68 -11.94 -11.86
CA ASP A 247 -14.63 -11.25 -10.97
C ASP A 247 -13.96 -10.38 -9.88
N ASP A 248 -12.63 -10.44 -9.73
CA ASP A 248 -11.88 -9.53 -8.83
C ASP A 248 -11.60 -8.16 -9.46
N PHE A 249 -11.95 -7.98 -10.74
CA PHE A 249 -11.71 -6.77 -11.51
C PHE A 249 -13.03 -6.15 -11.96
N SER A 250 -13.05 -4.82 -12.12
CA SER A 250 -14.08 -4.21 -12.95
C SER A 250 -13.88 -4.65 -14.42
N PHE A 251 -14.98 -4.70 -15.17
CA PHE A 251 -14.92 -5.13 -16.57
C PHE A 251 -14.04 -4.21 -17.43
N ASP A 252 -14.17 -2.89 -17.25
CA ASP A 252 -13.43 -1.91 -18.04
C ASP A 252 -11.92 -2.04 -17.82
N GLU A 253 -11.48 -2.28 -16.57
CA GLU A 253 -10.06 -2.38 -16.26
C GLU A 253 -9.43 -3.69 -16.71
N ILE A 254 -10.12 -4.82 -16.54
CA ILE A 254 -9.59 -6.07 -17.07
C ILE A 254 -9.53 -6.02 -18.59
N LEU A 255 -10.49 -5.35 -19.23
CA LEU A 255 -10.48 -5.13 -20.67
C LEU A 255 -9.27 -4.28 -21.11
N ASP A 256 -9.01 -3.16 -20.44
CA ASP A 256 -7.84 -2.30 -20.72
C ASP A 256 -6.51 -3.05 -20.56
N ILE A 257 -6.38 -3.84 -19.49
CA ILE A 257 -5.20 -4.67 -19.22
C ILE A 257 -5.02 -5.72 -20.34
N ILE A 258 -6.09 -6.38 -20.77
CA ILE A 258 -6.04 -7.39 -21.83
C ILE A 258 -5.71 -6.73 -23.17
N ILE A 259 -6.33 -5.59 -23.49
CA ILE A 259 -6.04 -4.80 -24.70
C ILE A 259 -4.57 -4.43 -24.76
N PHE A 260 -3.97 -4.01 -23.64
CA PHE A 260 -2.54 -3.74 -23.58
C PHE A 260 -1.70 -4.95 -24.03
N PHE A 261 -2.01 -6.16 -23.55
CA PHE A 261 -1.29 -7.37 -23.94
C PHE A 261 -1.56 -7.80 -25.40
N VAL A 262 -2.76 -7.52 -25.92
CA VAL A 262 -3.08 -7.74 -27.35
C VAL A 262 -2.28 -6.78 -28.23
N ILE A 263 -2.25 -5.48 -27.91
CA ILE A 263 -1.50 -4.46 -28.66
C ILE A 263 0.00 -4.79 -28.65
N THR A 264 0.52 -5.20 -27.49
CA THR A 264 1.95 -5.54 -27.34
C THR A 264 2.32 -6.93 -27.87
N LYS A 265 1.32 -7.73 -28.27
CA LYS A 265 1.49 -9.11 -28.74
C LYS A 265 2.27 -9.99 -27.76
N ASP A 266 1.95 -9.84 -26.47
CA ASP A 266 2.60 -10.62 -25.40
C ASP A 266 1.97 -12.01 -25.27
N GLU A 267 2.34 -12.92 -26.17
CA GLU A 267 1.78 -14.27 -26.28
C GLU A 267 1.80 -15.03 -24.94
N GLU A 268 2.89 -14.91 -24.19
CA GLU A 268 3.05 -15.62 -22.92
C GLU A 268 2.02 -15.17 -21.86
N ILE A 269 1.77 -13.87 -21.75
CA ILE A 269 0.77 -13.36 -20.81
C ILE A 269 -0.65 -13.60 -21.33
N LEU A 270 -0.87 -13.50 -22.64
CA LEU A 270 -2.16 -13.81 -23.27
C LEU A 270 -2.56 -15.29 -23.06
N GLU A 271 -1.62 -16.21 -23.22
CA GLU A 271 -1.84 -17.64 -22.92
C GLU A 271 -2.22 -17.86 -21.45
N LEU A 272 -1.57 -17.16 -20.52
CA LEU A 272 -1.88 -17.22 -19.09
C LEU A 272 -3.29 -16.71 -18.80
N LEU A 273 -3.66 -15.56 -19.38
CA LEU A 273 -4.99 -14.96 -19.27
C LEU A 273 -6.08 -15.91 -19.80
N PHE A 274 -5.87 -16.50 -20.97
CA PHE A 274 -6.78 -17.48 -21.55
C PHE A 274 -6.93 -18.71 -20.64
N LYS A 275 -5.80 -19.31 -20.24
CA LYS A 275 -5.78 -20.50 -19.38
C LYS A 275 -6.51 -20.29 -18.04
N ASN A 276 -6.40 -19.10 -17.48
CA ASN A 276 -7.00 -18.77 -16.18
C ASN A 276 -8.39 -18.11 -16.31
N GLY A 277 -8.98 -18.12 -17.52
CA GLY A 277 -10.37 -17.73 -17.74
C GLY A 277 -10.64 -16.23 -17.78
N PHE A 278 -9.60 -15.41 -17.97
CA PHE A 278 -9.75 -13.96 -18.13
C PHE A 278 -10.27 -13.56 -19.51
N ILE A 279 -9.99 -14.36 -20.54
CA ILE A 279 -10.49 -14.12 -21.90
C ILE A 279 -11.73 -14.98 -22.13
N ASN A 280 -12.88 -14.48 -21.65
CA ASN A 280 -14.20 -15.09 -21.86
C ASN A 280 -14.94 -14.43 -23.05
N ASP A 281 -16.16 -14.86 -23.35
CA ASP A 281 -16.92 -14.35 -24.50
C ASP A 281 -17.27 -12.86 -24.38
N GLU A 282 -17.54 -12.38 -23.16
CA GLU A 282 -17.82 -10.97 -22.91
C GLU A 282 -16.60 -10.09 -23.19
N VAL A 283 -15.43 -10.51 -22.71
CA VAL A 283 -14.16 -9.84 -22.97
C VAL A 283 -13.83 -9.85 -24.46
N LYS A 284 -14.04 -10.97 -25.17
CA LYS A 284 -13.85 -11.02 -26.64
C LYS A 284 -14.73 -10.01 -27.36
N ILE A 285 -15.99 -9.89 -26.98
CA ILE A 285 -16.90 -8.87 -27.52
C ILE A 285 -16.37 -7.46 -27.23
N GLY A 286 -15.85 -7.23 -26.01
CA GLY A 286 -15.20 -5.98 -25.61
C GLY A 286 -14.01 -5.62 -26.50
N ILE A 287 -13.08 -6.56 -26.71
CA ILE A 287 -11.90 -6.36 -27.55
C ILE A 287 -12.32 -6.07 -28.99
N LYS A 288 -13.25 -6.84 -29.55
CA LYS A 288 -13.78 -6.60 -30.90
C LYS A 288 -14.41 -5.22 -31.04
N LYS A 289 -15.18 -4.78 -30.05
CA LYS A 289 -15.77 -3.43 -30.02
C LYS A 289 -14.69 -2.36 -30.00
N PHE A 290 -13.67 -2.53 -29.16
CA PHE A 290 -12.51 -1.63 -29.11
C PHE A 290 -11.79 -1.55 -30.46
N CYS A 291 -11.45 -2.69 -31.08
CA CYS A 291 -10.81 -2.71 -32.39
C CYS A 291 -11.64 -1.97 -33.45
N ASN A 292 -12.95 -2.20 -33.49
CA ASN A 292 -13.84 -1.54 -34.45
C ASN A 292 -13.92 -0.02 -34.21
N GLN A 293 -14.00 0.42 -32.96
CA GLN A 293 -14.02 1.85 -32.61
C GLN A 293 -12.71 2.55 -32.99
N GLU A 294 -11.59 1.86 -32.77
CA GLU A 294 -10.26 2.37 -33.03
C GLU A 294 -9.78 2.14 -34.47
N ASN A 295 -10.60 1.47 -35.30
CA ASN A 295 -10.28 1.05 -36.67
C ASN A 295 -8.95 0.26 -36.73
N LEU A 296 -8.80 -0.71 -35.84
CA LEU A 296 -7.62 -1.57 -35.70
C LEU A 296 -7.85 -2.97 -36.25
N ASP A 297 -6.79 -3.53 -36.82
CA ASP A 297 -6.68 -4.95 -37.15
C ASP A 297 -5.56 -5.57 -36.30
N LEU A 298 -5.95 -6.23 -35.21
CA LEU A 298 -5.05 -6.97 -34.31
C LEU A 298 -5.20 -8.49 -34.49
N GLY A 299 -5.67 -8.94 -35.65
CA GLY A 299 -5.83 -10.36 -35.98
C GLY A 299 -7.01 -11.02 -35.23
N GLU A 300 -6.81 -12.26 -34.76
CA GLU A 300 -7.86 -13.12 -34.17
C GLU A 300 -8.57 -12.50 -32.95
N TYR A 301 -7.97 -11.51 -32.30
CA TYR A 301 -8.57 -10.80 -31.17
C TYR A 301 -9.61 -9.76 -31.60
N CYS A 302 -9.62 -9.35 -32.87
CA CYS A 302 -10.59 -8.41 -33.43
C CYS A 302 -11.70 -9.11 -34.25
N GLU A 303 -11.62 -10.43 -34.46
CA GLU A 303 -12.60 -11.24 -35.20
C GLU A 303 -13.73 -11.78 -34.31
#